data_AF-A0A1U7HCI8-F1
#
_entry.id   AF-A0A1U7HCI8-F1
#
_cell.length_a   1.000
_cell.length_b   1.000
_cell.length_c   1.000
_cell.angle_alpha   90.00
_cell.angle_beta   90.00
_cell.angle_gamma   90.00
#
_symmetry.space_group_name_H-M   'P 1'
#
loop_
_entity.id
_entity.type
_entity.pdbx_description
1 polymer ?
#
loop_
_entity_poly.entity_id
_entity_poly.type
_entity_poly.pdbx_seq_one_letter_code
_entity_poly.pdbx_strand_id
1 'polypeptide(L)'
;MKRIDPTATIRPTPEANGYLKVLKNNGAFSRMVDAYLFAAAYAIKNNVDVASIPSQGRQDLSNIDIVDDDVRLSLEAGIHAICKRNGRSEPTDSREVMEILTQYAEAGLKLLKQRWEGKVGIQIQDDVRRIINQS
;
A
#
# COMPACT_ATOMS: atom_id res chain seq x y z
N MET A 1 2.78 10.41 16.98
CA MET A 1 2.89 9.53 15.81
C MET A 1 3.88 8.41 16.10
N LYS A 2 3.49 7.15 15.89
CA LYS A 2 4.37 5.99 16.05
C LYS A 2 5.10 5.71 14.74
N ARG A 3 6.35 5.26 14.86
CA ARG A 3 7.23 4.94 13.73
C ARG A 3 7.09 3.46 13.37
N ILE A 4 7.31 3.15 12.09
CA ILE A 4 7.46 1.79 11.62
C ILE A 4 8.85 1.29 12.04
N ASP A 5 8.88 0.07 12.57
CA ASP A 5 10.12 -0.67 12.82
C ASP A 5 10.73 -1.06 11.45
N PRO A 6 11.97 -0.65 11.13
CA PRO A 6 12.60 -1.00 9.85
C PRO A 6 12.71 -2.50 9.60
N THR A 7 12.73 -3.30 10.66
CA THR A 7 12.77 -4.77 10.57
C THR A 7 11.39 -5.39 10.33
N ALA A 8 10.32 -4.58 10.37
CA ALA A 8 8.98 -5.05 10.10
C ALA A 8 8.83 -5.53 8.66
N THR A 9 8.12 -6.63 8.51
CA THR A 9 7.87 -7.26 7.22
C THR A 9 6.55 -6.78 6.64
N ILE A 10 6.54 -6.50 5.34
CA ILE A 10 5.33 -6.24 4.55
C ILE A 10 4.66 -7.58 4.27
N ARG A 11 3.38 -7.69 4.62
CA ARG A 11 2.65 -8.97 4.58
C ARG A 11 1.37 -8.88 3.75
N PRO A 12 1.42 -8.97 2.40
CA PRO A 12 0.22 -9.03 1.58
C PRO A 12 -0.52 -10.37 1.74
N THR A 13 -1.80 -10.38 1.39
CA THR A 13 -2.58 -11.60 1.17
C THR A 13 -2.03 -12.39 -0.03
N PRO A 14 -2.31 -13.71 -0.14
CA PRO A 14 -1.87 -14.50 -1.28
C PRO A 14 -2.39 -13.95 -2.62
N GLU A 15 -3.62 -13.43 -2.64
CA GLU A 15 -4.21 -12.81 -3.83
C GLU A 15 -3.45 -11.53 -4.22
N ALA A 16 -3.22 -10.63 -3.25
CA ALA A 16 -2.44 -9.42 -3.48
C ALA A 16 -1.02 -9.76 -3.94
N ASN A 17 -0.36 -10.71 -3.28
CA ASN A 17 0.96 -11.19 -3.66
C ASN A 17 1.00 -11.72 -5.11
N GLY A 18 -0.02 -12.47 -5.51
CA GLY A 18 -0.19 -12.94 -6.89
C GLY A 18 -0.27 -11.79 -7.89
N TYR A 19 -1.08 -10.77 -7.59
CA TYR A 19 -1.23 -9.62 -8.49
C TYR A 19 0.01 -8.71 -8.51
N LEU A 20 0.67 -8.52 -7.38
CA LEU A 20 1.96 -7.80 -7.31
C LEU A 20 3.03 -8.46 -8.19
N LYS A 21 3.06 -9.80 -8.26
CA LYS A 21 3.95 -10.52 -9.20
C LYS A 21 3.60 -10.22 -10.65
N VAL A 22 2.32 -10.12 -11.01
CA VAL A 22 1.89 -9.73 -12.36
C VAL A 22 2.37 -8.32 -12.69
N LEU A 23 2.21 -7.36 -11.78
CA LEU A 23 2.64 -5.97 -11.96
C LEU A 23 4.17 -5.83 -12.08
N LYS A 24 4.93 -6.69 -11.39
CA LYS A 24 6.37 -6.77 -11.57
C LYS A 24 6.74 -7.36 -12.93
N ASN A 25 6.14 -8.50 -13.28
CA ASN A 25 6.48 -9.26 -14.48
C ASN A 25 6.07 -8.56 -15.78
N ASN A 26 4.99 -7.77 -15.76
CA ASN A 26 4.58 -6.97 -16.92
C ASN A 26 5.34 -5.64 -17.05
N GLY A 27 6.28 -5.36 -16.14
CA GLY A 27 7.11 -4.16 -16.15
C GLY A 27 6.43 -2.89 -15.65
N ALA A 28 5.19 -2.95 -15.12
CA ALA A 28 4.52 -1.77 -14.58
C ALA A 28 5.29 -1.18 -13.38
N PHE A 29 5.82 -2.04 -12.51
CA PHE A 29 6.65 -1.67 -11.37
C PHE A 29 7.93 -2.52 -11.34
N SER A 30 9.06 -1.91 -10.94
CA SER A 30 10.33 -2.63 -10.79
C SER A 30 10.34 -3.56 -9.58
N ARG A 31 9.71 -3.14 -8.47
CA ARG A 31 9.59 -3.90 -7.23
C ARG A 31 8.13 -4.05 -6.79
N MET A 32 7.79 -5.21 -6.24
CA MET A 32 6.44 -5.47 -5.70
C MET A 32 6.10 -4.53 -4.55
N VAL A 33 7.09 -4.19 -3.71
CA VAL A 33 6.91 -3.23 -2.61
C VAL A 33 6.47 -1.84 -3.11
N ASP A 34 7.02 -1.36 -4.23
CA ASP A 34 6.67 -0.04 -4.79
C ASP A 34 5.20 -0.02 -5.23
N ALA A 35 4.74 -1.09 -5.90
CA ALA A 35 3.34 -1.23 -6.29
C ALA A 35 2.40 -1.28 -5.07
N TYR A 36 2.84 -1.96 -4.02
CA TYR A 36 2.03 -2.14 -2.81
C TYR A 36 1.92 -0.85 -1.98
N LEU A 37 3.02 -0.11 -1.84
CA LEU A 37 3.01 1.19 -1.18
C LEU A 37 2.26 2.24 -2.00
N PHE A 38 2.39 2.22 -3.33
CA PHE A 38 1.57 3.06 -4.20
C PHE A 38 0.08 2.79 -3.99
N ALA A 39 -0.32 1.52 -3.91
CA ALA A 39 -1.69 1.14 -3.61
C ALA A 39 -2.17 1.68 -2.26
N ALA A 40 -1.34 1.62 -1.22
CA ALA A 40 -1.66 2.20 0.08
C ALA A 40 -1.88 3.72 0.00
N ALA A 41 -0.93 4.43 -0.63
CA ALA A 41 -1.02 5.88 -0.83
C ALA A 41 -2.28 6.27 -1.64
N TYR A 42 -2.60 5.50 -2.68
CA TYR A 42 -3.81 5.68 -3.47
C TYR A 42 -5.07 5.53 -2.61
N ALA A 43 -5.14 4.49 -1.79
CA ALA A 43 -6.30 4.25 -0.93
C ALA A 43 -6.45 5.32 0.16
N ILE A 44 -5.35 5.77 0.76
CA ILE A 44 -5.31 6.86 1.74
C ILE A 44 -5.80 8.18 1.10
N LYS A 45 -5.26 8.55 -0.08
CA LYS A 45 -5.66 9.76 -0.82
C LYS A 45 -7.16 9.77 -1.09
N ASN A 46 -7.71 8.63 -1.49
CA ASN A 46 -9.13 8.48 -1.83
C ASN A 46 -10.05 8.15 -0.64
N ASN A 47 -9.52 8.14 0.60
CA ASN A 47 -10.25 7.77 1.81
C ASN A 47 -11.06 6.46 1.70
N VAL A 48 -10.43 5.43 1.13
CA VAL A 48 -11.07 4.13 0.92
C VAL A 48 -11.39 3.49 2.27
N ASP A 49 -12.56 2.87 2.39
CA ASP A 49 -12.91 2.07 3.56
C ASP A 49 -12.16 0.74 3.57
N VAL A 50 -11.52 0.44 4.70
CA VAL A 50 -10.67 -0.73 4.91
C VAL A 50 -11.18 -1.65 6.03
N ALA A 51 -12.35 -1.38 6.61
CA ALA A 51 -12.88 -2.14 7.75
C ALA A 51 -13.09 -3.63 7.44
N SER A 52 -13.30 -3.99 6.17
CA SER A 52 -13.52 -5.37 5.72
C SER A 52 -12.24 -6.11 5.29
N ILE A 53 -11.06 -5.48 5.36
CA ILE A 53 -9.82 -6.10 4.92
C ILE A 53 -9.29 -7.03 6.04
N PRO A 54 -9.15 -8.34 5.77
CA PRO A 54 -8.74 -9.30 6.79
C PRO A 54 -7.28 -9.09 7.23
N SER A 55 -7.04 -9.26 8.53
CA SER A 55 -5.71 -9.25 9.15
C SER A 55 -5.00 -10.61 9.12
N GLN A 56 -5.70 -11.68 8.74
CA GLN A 56 -5.20 -13.06 8.77
C GLN A 56 -4.82 -13.57 7.37
N GLY A 57 -4.02 -14.65 7.33
CA GLY A 57 -3.66 -15.35 6.09
C GLY A 57 -2.60 -14.66 5.23
N ARG A 58 -1.92 -13.64 5.75
CA ARG A 58 -0.91 -12.85 5.04
C ARG A 58 0.45 -13.55 4.99
N GLN A 59 1.17 -13.35 3.91
CA GLN A 59 2.48 -13.94 3.63
C GLN A 59 3.57 -12.89 3.63
N ASP A 60 4.77 -13.27 4.06
CA ASP A 60 5.92 -12.35 4.12
C ASP A 60 6.43 -12.03 2.71
N LEU A 61 6.55 -10.74 2.38
CA LEU A 61 7.05 -10.28 1.09
C LEU A 61 8.49 -9.78 1.18
N SER A 62 8.72 -8.75 2.00
CA SER A 62 10.03 -8.14 2.23
C SER A 62 10.02 -7.32 3.51
N ASN A 63 11.18 -7.07 4.08
CA ASN A 63 11.31 -6.06 5.12
C ASN A 63 11.09 -4.66 4.55
N ILE A 64 10.64 -3.73 5.39
CA ILE A 64 10.39 -2.34 5.00
C ILE A 64 11.67 -1.49 5.04
N ASP A 65 12.80 -2.06 5.46
CA ASP A 65 14.14 -1.46 5.37
C ASP A 65 14.57 -1.12 3.93
N ILE A 66 14.03 -1.81 2.93
CA ILE A 66 14.23 -1.55 1.49
C ILE A 66 13.61 -0.21 1.02
N VAL A 67 12.79 0.41 1.86
CA VAL A 67 12.10 1.67 1.61
C VAL A 67 12.82 2.79 2.36
N ASP A 68 13.14 3.86 1.66
CA ASP A 68 13.85 5.02 2.22
C ASP A 68 13.12 5.59 3.45
N ASP A 69 13.88 6.09 4.43
CA ASP A 69 13.32 6.55 5.70
C ASP A 69 12.30 7.69 5.53
N ASP A 70 12.57 8.61 4.60
CA ASP A 70 11.66 9.73 4.29
C ASP A 70 10.32 9.23 3.71
N VAL A 71 10.34 8.15 2.93
CA VAL A 71 9.13 7.52 2.39
C VAL A 71 8.38 6.83 3.52
N ARG A 72 9.06 6.13 4.43
CA ARG A 72 8.43 5.54 5.62
C ARG A 72 7.79 6.60 6.51
N LEU A 73 8.50 7.70 6.76
CA LEU A 73 7.98 8.84 7.53
C LEU A 73 6.72 9.42 6.88
N SER A 74 6.72 9.53 5.56
CA SER A 74 5.55 10.00 4.81
C SER A 74 4.35 9.05 4.93
N LEU A 75 4.59 7.73 4.92
CA LEU A 75 3.55 6.72 5.12
C LEU A 75 2.98 6.77 6.55
N GLU A 76 3.85 6.87 7.56
CA GLU A 76 3.46 7.02 8.97
C GLU A 76 2.58 8.26 9.17
N ALA A 77 2.97 9.38 8.58
CA ALA A 77 2.19 10.61 8.61
C ALA A 77 0.84 10.46 7.91
N GLY A 78 0.80 9.78 6.76
CA GLY A 78 -0.43 9.47 6.03
C GLY A 78 -1.39 8.60 6.86
N ILE A 79 -0.86 7.60 7.55
CA ILE A 79 -1.63 6.72 8.45
C ILE A 79 -2.19 7.50 9.64
N HIS A 80 -1.37 8.32 10.28
CA HIS A 80 -1.82 9.14 11.39
C HIS A 80 -2.90 10.14 10.95
N ALA A 81 -2.72 10.79 9.79
CA ALA A 81 -3.69 11.71 9.23
C ALA A 81 -5.03 11.03 8.88
N ILE A 82 -4.99 9.83 8.28
CA ILE A 82 -6.21 9.10 7.91
C ILE A 82 -6.96 8.55 9.13
N CYS A 83 -6.24 8.08 10.16
CA CYS A 83 -6.86 7.70 11.43
C CYS A 83 -7.63 8.87 12.05
N LYS A 84 -6.98 10.04 12.15
CA LYS A 84 -7.60 11.26 12.67
C LYS A 84 -8.80 11.69 11.82
N ARG A 85 -8.67 11.69 10.49
CA ARG A 85 -9.75 12.04 9.55
C ARG A 85 -10.98 11.16 9.74
N ASN A 86 -10.78 9.88 10.00
CA ASN A 86 -11.86 8.90 10.14
C ASN A 86 -12.31 8.68 11.59
N GLY A 87 -11.84 9.49 12.55
CA GLY A 87 -12.20 9.36 13.97
C GLY A 87 -11.73 8.05 14.62
N ARG A 88 -10.74 7.38 14.03
CA ARG A 88 -10.15 6.14 14.57
C ARG A 88 -9.07 6.50 15.59
N SER A 89 -8.89 5.62 16.57
CA SER A 89 -7.78 5.72 17.52
C SER A 89 -6.44 5.76 16.79
N GLU A 90 -5.51 6.55 17.33
CA GLU A 90 -4.16 6.58 16.80
C GLU A 90 -3.45 5.24 17.05
N PRO A 91 -2.56 4.81 16.12
CA PRO A 91 -1.76 3.62 16.32
C PRO A 91 -0.90 3.73 17.59
N THR A 92 -0.90 2.68 18.41
CA THR A 92 -0.18 2.64 19.70
C THR A 92 1.25 2.13 19.57
N ASP A 93 1.54 1.35 18.52
CA ASP A 93 2.86 0.78 18.23
C ASP A 93 3.13 0.64 16.72
N SER A 94 4.33 0.18 16.37
CA SER A 94 4.78 -0.08 14.99
C SER A 94 3.90 -1.13 14.28
N ARG A 95 3.43 -2.15 15.02
CA ARG A 95 2.64 -3.25 14.47
C ARG A 95 1.28 -2.75 14.00
N GLU A 96 0.64 -1.88 14.77
CA GLU A 96 -0.63 -1.26 14.39
C GLU A 96 -0.48 -0.35 13.17
N VAL A 97 0.62 0.42 13.07
CA VAL A 97 0.92 1.22 11.87
C VAL A 97 1.04 0.30 10.65
N MET A 98 1.79 -0.79 10.77
CA MET A 98 1.95 -1.77 9.68
C MET A 98 0.65 -2.48 9.32
N GLU A 99 -0.19 -2.78 10.30
CA GLU A 99 -1.51 -3.38 10.06
C GLU A 99 -2.39 -2.45 9.22
N ILE A 100 -2.48 -1.18 9.60
CA ILE A 100 -3.27 -0.17 8.89
C ILE A 100 -2.70 0.08 7.50
N LEU A 101 -1.37 0.20 7.37
CA LEU A 101 -0.70 0.32 6.07
C LEU A 101 -1.10 -0.84 5.15
N THR A 102 -1.05 -2.06 5.67
CA THR A 102 -1.40 -3.27 4.91
C THR A 102 -2.87 -3.26 4.51
N GLN A 103 -3.77 -2.86 5.41
CA GLN A 103 -5.20 -2.74 5.10
C GLN A 103 -5.47 -1.76 3.96
N TYR A 104 -4.84 -0.59 3.98
CA TYR A 104 -4.95 0.38 2.90
C TYR A 104 -4.28 -0.11 1.60
N ALA A 105 -3.15 -0.79 1.69
CA ALA A 105 -2.48 -1.37 0.53
C ALA A 105 -3.36 -2.40 -0.18
N GLU A 106 -3.97 -3.34 0.55
CA GLU A 106 -4.89 -4.34 0.02
C GLU A 106 -6.13 -3.70 -0.64
N ALA A 107 -6.76 -2.75 0.05
CA ALA A 107 -7.93 -2.06 -0.48
C ALA A 107 -7.60 -1.26 -1.75
N GLY A 108 -6.48 -0.54 -1.74
CA GLY A 108 -6.00 0.18 -2.91
C GLY A 108 -5.67 -0.74 -4.07
N LEU A 109 -5.02 -1.87 -3.79
CA LEU A 109 -4.60 -2.82 -4.80
C LEU A 109 -5.82 -3.47 -5.46
N LYS A 110 -6.87 -3.76 -4.70
CA LYS A 110 -8.15 -4.25 -5.22
C LYS A 110 -8.79 -3.27 -6.21
N LEU A 111 -8.82 -1.98 -5.89
CA LEU A 111 -9.36 -0.94 -6.78
C LEU A 111 -8.50 -0.75 -8.03
N LEU A 112 -7.18 -0.72 -7.86
CA LEU A 112 -6.23 -0.56 -8.96
C LEU A 112 -6.25 -1.77 -9.89
N LYS A 113 -6.43 -2.99 -9.35
CA LYS A 113 -6.60 -4.22 -10.14
C LYS A 113 -7.78 -4.12 -11.11
N GLN A 114 -8.92 -3.60 -10.65
CA GLN A 114 -10.08 -3.34 -11.52
C GLN A 114 -9.78 -2.26 -12.56
N ARG A 115 -9.13 -1.16 -12.14
CA ARG A 115 -8.75 -0.04 -13.03
C ARG A 115 -7.74 -0.44 -14.11
N TRP A 116 -6.90 -1.43 -13.84
CA TRP A 116 -5.84 -1.90 -14.71
C TRP A 116 -6.15 -3.22 -15.40
N GLU A 117 -7.38 -3.71 -15.27
CA GLU A 117 -7.82 -4.90 -15.98
C GLU A 117 -7.63 -4.73 -17.50
N GLY A 118 -6.99 -5.71 -18.13
CA GLY A 118 -6.66 -5.69 -19.56
C GLY A 118 -5.54 -4.73 -19.97
N LYS A 119 -4.93 -3.96 -19.06
CA LYS A 119 -3.84 -3.03 -19.38
C LYS A 119 -2.47 -3.71 -19.38
N VAL A 120 -1.60 -3.30 -20.30
CA VAL A 120 -0.19 -3.68 -20.31
C VAL A 120 0.67 -2.73 -19.46
N GLY A 121 1.90 -3.12 -19.14
CA GLY A 121 2.78 -2.38 -18.22
C GLY A 121 2.92 -0.88 -18.54
N ILE A 122 3.15 -0.51 -19.79
CA ILE A 122 3.30 0.91 -20.19
C ILE A 122 2.01 1.72 -19.97
N GLN A 123 0.84 1.12 -20.21
CA GLN A 123 -0.45 1.77 -20.00
C GLN A 123 -0.73 1.96 -18.50
N ILE A 124 -0.27 1.03 -17.66
CA ILE A 124 -0.35 1.15 -16.21
C ILE A 124 0.56 2.28 -15.72
N GLN A 125 1.80 2.35 -16.22
CA GLN A 125 2.74 3.43 -15.87
C GLN A 125 2.20 4.81 -16.26
N ASP A 126 1.61 4.94 -17.45
CA ASP A 126 0.97 6.19 -17.88
C ASP A 126 -0.19 6.57 -16.98
N ASP A 127 -1.00 5.60 -16.56
CA ASP A 127 -2.10 5.84 -15.63
C ASP A 127 -1.61 6.26 -14.23
N VAL A 128 -0.53 5.64 -13.72
CA VAL A 128 0.13 6.04 -12.48
C VAL A 128 0.61 7.50 -12.57
N ARG A 129 1.27 7.90 -13.65
CA ARG A 129 1.70 9.30 -13.87
C ARG A 129 0.52 10.26 -13.83
N ARG A 130 -0.61 9.90 -14.46
CA ARG A 130 -1.83 10.72 -14.40
C ARG A 130 -2.40 10.83 -12.99
N ILE A 131 -2.47 9.73 -12.25
CA ILE A 131 -2.98 9.73 -10.86
C ILE A 131 -2.15 10.66 -9.96
N ILE A 132 -0.83 10.67 -10.15
CA ILE A 132 0.10 11.53 -9.39
C ILE A 132 -0.10 13.01 -9.79
N ASN A 133 -0.25 13.29 -11.08
CA ASN A 133 -0.35 14.66 -11.60
C ASN A 133 -1.75 15.29 -11.50
N GLN A 134 -2.80 14.51 -11.21
CA GLN A 134 -4.16 15.01 -10.94
C GLN A 134 -4.31 15.53 -9.50
N SER A 135 -3.33 16.31 -9.04
CA SER A 135 -3.29 16.86 -7.68
C SER A 135 -3.65 18.34 -7.69
#